data_AF-A0A4S4LZJ2-F1
#
_entry.id   AF-A0A4S4LZJ2-F1
#
_cell.length_a   1.000
_cell.length_b   1.000
_cell.length_c   1.000
_cell.angle_alpha   90.00
_cell.angle_beta   90.00
_cell.angle_gamma   90.00
#
_symmetry.space_group_name_H-M   'P 1'
#
loop_
_entity.id
_entity.type
_entity.pdbx_description
1 polymer ?
#
loop_
_entity_poly.entity_id
_entity_poly.type
_entity_poly.pdbx_seq_one_letter_code
_entity_poly.pdbx_strand_id
1 'polypeptide(L)'
;MKGGDLHWIWKPYEIYQEIDYVYGVKALEDGDGFTNAQSALNIVETFLNILYVYLAHVTHWPAAPVIGFASVVMTLSKTVLYWLQEYYCGGCSIGHNTFNDLLVYWIIPNGVWLVVPTCIIYTLGRDIAASLQFQARVSNEDSKKTR
;
A
#
# COMPACT_ATOMS: atom_id res chain seq x y z
N MET A 1 9.64 18.48 -10.78
CA MET A 1 10.12 17.65 -11.91
C MET A 1 11.44 18.20 -12.41
N LYS A 2 12.23 17.41 -13.13
CA LYS A 2 13.46 17.90 -13.79
C LYS A 2 13.18 19.19 -14.56
N GLY A 3 14.01 20.22 -14.36
CA GLY A 3 13.81 21.55 -14.95
C GLY A 3 12.91 22.52 -14.17
N GLY A 4 12.28 22.07 -13.08
CA GLY A 4 11.52 22.95 -12.17
C GLY A 4 12.40 23.65 -11.12
N ASP A 5 11.93 24.79 -10.65
CA ASP A 5 12.50 25.62 -9.58
C ASP A 5 12.67 24.88 -8.24
N LEU A 6 11.75 23.97 -7.88
CA LEU A 6 11.83 23.14 -6.67
C LEU A 6 12.52 21.77 -6.89
N HIS A 7 13.08 21.52 -8.08
CA HIS A 7 13.62 20.20 -8.41
C HIS A 7 14.74 19.73 -7.47
N TRP A 8 15.54 20.65 -6.93
CA TRP A 8 16.67 20.34 -6.06
C TRP A 8 16.27 19.54 -4.80
N ILE A 9 15.04 19.71 -4.29
CA ILE A 9 14.50 18.95 -3.16
C ILE A 9 14.31 17.47 -3.53
N TRP A 10 13.90 17.23 -4.76
CA TRP A 10 13.50 15.91 -5.28
C TRP A 10 14.58 15.27 -6.16
N LYS A 11 15.80 15.83 -6.17
CA LYS A 11 16.91 15.38 -7.02
C LYS A 11 17.22 13.87 -6.88
N PRO A 12 17.18 13.24 -5.69
CA PRO A 12 17.40 11.79 -5.59
C PRO A 12 16.35 10.94 -6.32
N TYR A 13 15.16 11.49 -6.55
CA TYR A 13 14.04 10.81 -7.20
C TYR A 13 13.95 11.12 -8.70
N GLU A 14 14.89 11.89 -9.27
CA GLU A 14 14.91 12.26 -10.68
C GLU A 14 14.88 11.04 -11.59
N ILE A 15 15.66 10.00 -11.26
CA ILE A 15 15.75 8.77 -12.04
C ILE A 15 14.39 8.09 -12.23
N TYR A 16 13.50 8.15 -11.22
CA TYR A 16 12.19 7.51 -11.31
C TYR A 16 11.26 8.19 -12.33
N GLN A 17 11.48 9.47 -12.64
CA GLN A 17 10.71 10.20 -13.67
C GLN A 17 11.08 9.73 -15.09
N GLU A 18 12.29 9.18 -15.24
CA GLU A 18 12.81 8.65 -16.49
C GLU A 18 12.51 7.15 -16.62
N ILE A 19 12.55 6.40 -15.51
CA ILE A 19 12.17 4.99 -15.46
C ILE A 19 10.66 4.81 -15.59
N ASP A 20 9.87 5.58 -14.86
CA ASP A 20 8.43 5.44 -14.89
C ASP A 20 7.75 6.78 -15.16
N TYR A 21 7.18 6.87 -16.35
CA TYR A 21 6.55 8.10 -16.84
C TYR A 21 5.34 8.52 -16.01
N VAL A 22 4.74 7.65 -15.18
CA VAL A 22 3.68 8.07 -14.25
C VAL A 22 4.17 9.12 -13.23
N TYR A 23 5.49 9.20 -12.99
CA TYR A 23 6.11 10.23 -12.13
C TYR A 23 6.72 11.39 -12.92
N GLY A 24 6.75 11.29 -14.25
CA GLY A 24 7.42 12.23 -15.14
C GLY A 24 6.53 13.38 -15.62
N VAL A 25 7.15 14.29 -16.38
CA VAL A 25 6.46 15.42 -17.03
C VAL A 25 5.41 14.92 -18.02
N LYS A 26 5.67 13.77 -18.68
CA LYS A 26 4.75 13.16 -19.62
C LYS A 26 3.35 12.91 -19.03
N ALA A 27 3.26 12.29 -17.85
CA ALA A 27 1.98 12.07 -17.20
C ALA A 27 1.24 13.37 -16.88
N LEU A 28 1.96 14.46 -16.57
CA LEU A 28 1.36 15.78 -16.35
C LEU A 28 0.82 16.38 -17.65
N GLU A 29 1.58 16.30 -18.74
CA GLU A 29 1.19 16.80 -20.07
C GLU A 29 0.01 16.02 -20.66
N ASP A 30 -0.01 14.70 -20.45
CA ASP A 30 -1.07 13.79 -20.90
C ASP A 30 -2.34 13.88 -20.01
N GLY A 31 -2.28 14.61 -18.89
CA GLY A 31 -3.39 14.73 -17.95
C GLY A 31 -3.72 13.42 -17.22
N ASP A 32 -2.73 12.55 -17.01
CA ASP A 32 -2.91 11.27 -16.35
C ASP A 32 -3.20 11.44 -14.84
N GLY A 33 -4.40 11.03 -14.44
CA GLY A 33 -4.86 11.11 -13.06
C GLY A 33 -4.36 9.99 -12.15
N PHE A 34 -3.72 8.94 -12.68
CA PHE A 34 -3.40 7.72 -11.94
C PHE A 34 -2.51 7.99 -10.72
N THR A 35 -1.34 8.61 -10.91
CA THR A 35 -0.40 8.89 -9.81
C THR A 35 -0.98 9.84 -8.76
N ASN A 36 -1.80 10.80 -9.20
CA ASN A 36 -2.49 11.73 -8.30
C ASN A 36 -3.54 11.01 -7.45
N ALA A 37 -4.32 10.10 -8.05
CA ALA A 37 -5.28 9.27 -7.32
C ALA A 37 -4.60 8.34 -6.31
N GLN A 38 -3.49 7.70 -6.70
CA GLN A 38 -2.65 6.90 -5.81
C GLN A 38 -2.15 7.75 -4.62
N SER A 39 -1.68 8.96 -4.90
CA SER A 39 -1.19 9.89 -3.86
C SER A 39 -2.29 10.35 -2.91
N ALA A 40 -3.51 10.58 -3.39
CA ALA A 40 -4.65 10.90 -2.54
C ALA A 40 -4.97 9.73 -1.57
N LEU A 41 -4.90 8.49 -2.05
CA LEU A 41 -5.07 7.32 -1.19
C LEU A 41 -3.91 7.11 -0.21
N ASN A 42 -2.69 7.54 -0.55
CA ASN A 42 -1.56 7.54 0.41
C ASN A 42 -1.83 8.46 1.62
N ILE A 43 -2.55 9.58 1.42
CA ILE A 43 -2.97 10.45 2.52
C ILE A 43 -3.91 9.68 3.46
N VAL A 44 -4.94 9.04 2.91
CA VAL A 44 -5.90 8.23 3.68
C VAL A 44 -5.19 7.10 4.43
N GLU A 45 -4.33 6.36 3.73
CA GLU A 45 -3.52 5.29 4.32
C GLU A 45 -2.61 5.80 5.44
N THR A 46 -1.99 6.96 5.27
CA THR A 46 -1.14 7.57 6.32
C THR A 46 -1.96 7.86 7.58
N PHE A 47 -3.18 8.40 7.43
CA PHE A 47 -4.08 8.58 8.57
C PHE A 47 -4.45 7.26 9.25
N LEU A 48 -4.78 6.21 8.47
CA LEU A 48 -5.10 4.90 9.02
C LEU A 48 -3.91 4.25 9.73
N ASN A 49 -2.69 4.40 9.20
CA ASN A 49 -1.47 3.89 9.82
C ASN A 49 -1.17 4.59 11.14
N ILE A 50 -1.26 5.92 11.19
CA ILE A 50 -1.08 6.69 12.44
C ILE A 50 -2.15 6.28 13.46
N LEU A 51 -3.41 6.18 13.02
CA LEU A 51 -4.51 5.77 13.87
C LEU A 51 -4.31 4.35 14.41
N TYR A 52 -3.89 3.40 13.58
CA TYR A 52 -3.56 2.04 14.00
C TYR A 52 -2.48 2.03 15.08
N VAL A 53 -1.35 2.71 14.85
CA VAL A 53 -0.23 2.76 15.81
C VAL A 53 -0.66 3.39 17.13
N TYR A 54 -1.43 4.49 17.07
CA TYR A 54 -1.98 5.13 18.27
C TYR A 54 -2.92 4.20 19.04
N LEU A 55 -3.85 3.55 18.35
CA LEU A 55 -4.80 2.64 18.97
C LEU A 55 -4.13 1.39 19.55
N ALA A 56 -3.10 0.87 18.89
CA ALA A 56 -2.38 -0.31 19.33
C ALA A 56 -1.46 -0.04 20.53
N HIS A 57 -0.74 1.09 20.52
CA HIS A 57 0.37 1.33 21.46
C HIS A 57 0.10 2.42 22.51
N VAL A 58 -0.89 3.28 22.30
CA VAL A 58 -1.25 4.34 23.27
C VAL A 58 -2.52 3.96 24.01
N THR A 59 -3.61 3.73 23.27
CA THR A 59 -4.91 3.40 23.91
C THR A 59 -5.06 1.91 24.22
N HIS A 60 -4.22 1.05 23.62
CA HIS A 60 -4.27 -0.40 23.76
C HIS A 60 -5.65 -0.97 23.42
N TRP A 61 -6.29 -0.41 22.38
CA TRP A 61 -7.62 -0.85 21.95
C TRP A 61 -7.56 -2.25 21.32
N PRO A 62 -8.29 -3.26 21.84
CA PRO A 62 -8.19 -4.64 21.34
C PRO A 62 -8.57 -4.81 19.87
N ALA A 63 -9.37 -3.90 19.31
CA ALA A 63 -9.78 -3.94 17.91
C ALA A 63 -8.88 -3.09 16.98
N ALA A 64 -7.77 -2.53 17.48
CA ALA A 64 -6.79 -1.82 16.65
C ALA A 64 -6.33 -2.61 15.41
N PRO A 65 -6.10 -3.95 15.48
CA PRO A 65 -5.73 -4.74 14.31
C PRO A 65 -6.69 -4.61 13.11
N VAL A 66 -7.97 -4.29 13.34
CA VAL A 66 -8.95 -4.07 12.24
C VAL A 66 -8.56 -2.86 11.40
N ILE A 67 -8.12 -1.77 12.03
CA ILE A 67 -7.67 -0.55 11.35
C ILE A 67 -6.37 -0.83 10.59
N GLY A 68 -5.42 -1.51 11.25
CA GLY A 68 -4.16 -1.92 10.63
C GLY A 68 -4.39 -2.80 9.40
N PHE A 69 -5.28 -3.79 9.52
CA PHE A 69 -5.66 -4.71 8.43
C PHE A 69 -6.25 -3.95 7.25
N ALA A 70 -7.22 -3.06 7.49
CA ALA A 70 -7.83 -2.25 6.43
C ALA A 70 -6.80 -1.36 5.71
N SER A 71 -5.90 -0.72 6.48
CA SER A 71 -4.82 0.11 5.94
C SER A 71 -3.90 -0.70 5.02
N VAL A 72 -3.41 -1.85 5.48
CA VAL A 72 -2.44 -2.63 4.70
C VAL A 72 -3.04 -3.33 3.49
N VAL A 73 -4.34 -3.67 3.53
CA VAL A 73 -5.10 -4.13 2.34
C VAL A 73 -5.16 -3.02 1.29
N MET A 74 -5.33 -1.76 1.70
CA MET A 74 -5.27 -0.61 0.77
C MET A 74 -3.88 -0.50 0.13
N THR A 75 -2.81 -0.63 0.91
CA THR A 75 -1.43 -0.63 0.40
C THR A 75 -1.25 -1.68 -0.69
N LEU A 76 -1.60 -2.93 -0.37
CA LEU A 76 -1.48 -4.04 -1.32
C LEU A 76 -2.33 -3.80 -2.57
N SER A 77 -3.57 -3.35 -2.41
CA SER A 77 -4.51 -3.14 -3.51
C SER A 77 -4.00 -2.06 -4.48
N LYS A 78 -3.42 -0.98 -3.96
CA LYS A 78 -2.79 0.08 -4.76
C LYS A 78 -1.60 -0.45 -5.56
N THR A 79 -0.71 -1.19 -4.93
CA THR A 79 0.46 -1.75 -5.62
C THR A 79 0.05 -2.77 -6.68
N VAL A 80 -0.95 -3.62 -6.39
CA VAL A 80 -1.51 -4.52 -7.40
C VAL A 80 -2.13 -3.74 -8.56
N LEU A 81 -2.92 -2.69 -8.27
CA LEU A 81 -3.53 -1.86 -9.31
C LEU A 81 -2.47 -1.17 -10.19
N TYR A 82 -1.35 -0.75 -9.61
CA TYR A 82 -0.23 -0.17 -10.34
C TYR A 82 0.44 -1.15 -11.32
N TRP A 83 0.64 -2.40 -10.91
CA TRP A 83 1.09 -3.46 -11.83
C TRP A 83 0.06 -3.77 -12.92
N LEU A 84 -1.22 -3.84 -12.56
CA LEU A 84 -2.29 -4.11 -13.51
C LEU A 84 -2.44 -2.98 -14.53
N GLN A 85 -2.27 -1.72 -14.12
CA GLN A 85 -2.30 -0.58 -15.03
C GLN A 85 -1.29 -0.76 -16.17
N GLU A 86 -0.02 -1.06 -15.83
CA GLU A 86 1.02 -1.31 -16.82
C GLU A 86 0.72 -2.54 -17.69
N TYR A 87 0.19 -3.61 -17.09
CA TYR A 87 -0.20 -4.81 -17.85
C TYR A 87 -1.29 -4.51 -18.89
N TYR A 88 -2.35 -3.79 -18.51
CA TYR A 88 -3.48 -3.51 -19.40
C TYR A 88 -3.20 -2.43 -20.44
N CYS A 89 -2.28 -1.50 -20.16
CA CYS A 89 -1.86 -0.49 -21.15
C CYS A 89 -0.67 -0.94 -22.02
N GLY A 90 -0.14 -2.15 -21.83
CA GLY A 90 0.98 -2.69 -22.61
C GLY A 90 2.34 -2.07 -22.27
N GLY A 91 2.53 -1.68 -21.01
CA GLY A 91 3.76 -1.04 -20.51
C GLY A 91 3.87 0.42 -20.97
N CYS A 92 2.77 1.15 -20.97
CA CYS A 92 2.71 2.54 -21.44
C CYS A 92 3.64 3.50 -20.70
N SER A 93 3.97 3.20 -19.44
CA SER A 93 4.82 4.07 -18.61
C SER A 93 6.22 3.51 -18.35
N ILE A 94 6.39 2.19 -18.50
CA ILE A 94 7.65 1.49 -18.16
C ILE A 94 8.29 0.72 -19.32
N GLY A 95 7.58 0.55 -20.45
CA GLY A 95 7.96 -0.35 -21.54
C GLY A 95 9.16 0.13 -22.38
N HIS A 96 9.57 1.38 -22.21
CA HIS A 96 10.74 1.95 -22.89
C HIS A 96 12.07 1.59 -22.23
N ASN A 97 12.06 1.04 -21.01
CA ASN A 97 13.27 0.75 -20.25
C ASN A 97 13.96 -0.55 -20.68
N THR A 98 15.26 -0.65 -20.40
CA THR A 98 15.93 -1.95 -20.43
C THR A 98 15.42 -2.85 -19.30
N PHE A 99 15.53 -4.17 -19.48
CA PHE A 99 15.11 -5.11 -18.44
C PHE A 99 15.87 -4.92 -17.11
N ASN A 100 17.16 -4.57 -17.15
CA ASN A 100 17.95 -4.35 -15.95
C ASN A 100 17.48 -3.13 -15.16
N ASP A 101 17.19 -2.03 -15.85
CA ASP A 101 16.68 -0.82 -15.21
C ASP A 101 15.30 -1.08 -14.61
N LEU A 102 14.43 -1.77 -15.35
CA LEU A 102 13.11 -2.17 -14.86
C LEU A 102 13.22 -3.09 -13.63
N LEU A 103 14.14 -4.04 -13.65
CA LEU A 103 14.35 -4.97 -12.53
C LEU A 103 14.74 -4.22 -11.24
N VAL A 104 15.72 -3.32 -11.34
CA VAL A 104 16.29 -2.62 -10.18
C VAL A 104 15.38 -1.51 -9.67
N TYR A 105 14.82 -0.70 -10.55
CA TYR A 105 14.12 0.52 -10.17
C TYR A 105 12.60 0.36 -10.07
N TRP A 106 12.02 -0.68 -10.68
CA TRP A 106 10.57 -0.86 -10.70
C TRP A 106 10.13 -2.20 -10.08
N ILE A 107 10.67 -3.33 -10.54
CA ILE A 107 10.22 -4.67 -10.09
C ILE A 107 10.59 -4.94 -8.64
N ILE A 108 11.87 -4.77 -8.26
CA ILE A 108 12.31 -5.07 -6.89
C ILE A 108 11.62 -4.15 -5.87
N PRO A 109 11.60 -2.81 -6.04
CA PRO A 109 10.96 -1.92 -5.07
C PRO A 109 9.46 -2.18 -4.93
N ASN A 110 8.73 -2.33 -6.04
CA ASN A 110 7.30 -2.63 -5.98
C ASN A 110 7.03 -4.06 -5.49
N GLY A 111 7.91 -5.01 -5.78
CA GLY A 111 7.84 -6.38 -5.29
C GLY A 111 7.93 -6.45 -3.76
N VAL A 112 8.78 -5.64 -3.13
CA VAL A 112 8.80 -5.48 -1.67
C VAL A 112 7.45 -4.98 -1.16
N TRP A 113 6.82 -4.04 -1.87
CA TRP A 113 5.46 -3.56 -1.55
C TRP A 113 4.31 -4.52 -1.88
N LEU A 114 4.58 -5.65 -2.54
CA LEU A 114 3.62 -6.75 -2.61
C LEU A 114 3.81 -7.72 -1.43
N VAL A 115 5.06 -8.08 -1.13
CA VAL A 115 5.39 -9.10 -0.13
C VAL A 115 5.13 -8.59 1.29
N VAL A 116 5.64 -7.41 1.65
CA VAL A 116 5.55 -6.91 3.03
C VAL A 116 4.10 -6.70 3.47
N PRO A 117 3.24 -5.99 2.71
CA PRO A 117 1.82 -5.87 3.03
C PRO A 117 1.11 -7.23 3.13
N THR A 118 1.43 -8.18 2.25
CA THR A 118 0.84 -9.52 2.30
C THR A 118 1.17 -10.25 3.61
N CYS A 119 2.42 -10.16 4.09
CA CYS A 119 2.81 -10.74 5.38
C CYS A 119 2.08 -10.09 6.56
N ILE A 120 1.89 -8.77 6.53
CA ILE A 120 1.17 -8.04 7.58
C ILE A 120 -0.32 -8.40 7.56
N ILE A 121 -0.95 -8.45 6.38
CA ILE A 121 -2.34 -8.92 6.19
C ILE A 121 -2.52 -10.31 6.79
N TYR A 122 -1.60 -11.24 6.48
CA TYR A 122 -1.65 -12.59 7.02
C TYR A 122 -1.56 -12.61 8.56
N THR A 123 -0.67 -11.80 9.13
CA THR A 123 -0.48 -11.74 10.59
C THR A 123 -1.70 -11.13 11.29
N LEU A 124 -2.10 -9.92 10.90
CA LEU A 124 -3.25 -9.25 11.49
C LEU A 124 -4.56 -10.01 11.26
N GLY A 125 -4.73 -10.61 10.08
CA GLY A 125 -5.90 -11.43 9.76
C GLY A 125 -5.99 -12.67 10.65
N ARG A 126 -4.86 -13.32 10.95
CA ARG A 126 -4.81 -14.43 11.90
C ARG A 126 -5.16 -14.00 13.33
N ASP A 127 -4.64 -12.87 13.78
CA ASP A 127 -4.91 -12.37 15.14
C ASP A 127 -6.38 -11.98 15.32
N ILE A 128 -6.98 -11.34 14.31
CA ILE A 128 -8.41 -11.04 14.27
C ILE A 128 -9.23 -12.34 14.32
N ALA A 129 -8.92 -13.32 13.46
CA ALA A 129 -9.65 -14.59 13.41
C ALA A 129 -9.54 -15.38 14.73
N ALA A 130 -8.35 -15.43 15.32
CA ALA A 130 -8.12 -16.10 16.61
C ALA A 130 -8.95 -15.45 17.74
N SER A 131 -9.00 -14.11 17.76
CA SER A 131 -9.79 -13.36 18.74
C SER A 131 -11.30 -13.65 18.62
N LEU A 132 -11.81 -13.72 17.40
CA LEU A 132 -13.22 -14.07 17.14
C LEU A 132 -13.55 -15.50 17.55
N GLN A 133 -12.67 -16.46 17.21
CA GLN A 133 -12.85 -17.86 17.60
C GLN A 133 -12.82 -18.06 19.12
N PHE A 134 -11.95 -17.32 19.81
CA PHE A 134 -11.88 -17.35 21.27
C PHE A 134 -13.19 -16.86 21.91
N GLN A 135 -13.71 -15.72 21.47
CA GLN A 135 -14.98 -15.18 21.98
C GLN A 135 -16.16 -16.13 21.73
N ALA A 136 -16.21 -16.76 20.56
CA ALA A 136 -17.25 -17.74 20.24
C ALA A 136 -17.20 -18.96 21.17
N ARG A 137 -16.02 -19.43 21.58
CA ARG A 137 -15.89 -20.55 22.53
C ARG A 137 -16.39 -20.17 23.92
N VAL A 138 -15.98 -19.01 24.43
CA VAL A 138 -16.41 -18.51 25.75
C VAL A 138 -17.94 -18.37 25.82
N SER A 139 -18.54 -17.75 24.80
CA SER A 139 -20.00 -17.58 24.73
C SER A 139 -20.76 -18.92 24.73
N ASN A 140 -20.23 -19.94 24.05
CA ASN A 140 -20.80 -21.28 24.04
C ASN A 140 -20.69 -21.99 25.41
N GLU A 141 -19.59 -21.79 26.14
CA GLU A 141 -19.41 -22.36 27.47
C GLU A 141 -20.35 -21.71 28.49
N ASP A 142 -20.51 -20.39 28.44
CA ASP A 142 -21.43 -19.67 29.32
C ASP A 142 -22.87 -20.12 29.07
N SER A 143 -23.27 -20.25 27.81
CA SER A 143 -24.61 -20.75 27.43
C SER A 143 -24.91 -22.16 27.94
N LYS A 144 -23.88 -23.00 28.10
CA LYS A 144 -24.04 -24.35 28.69
C LYS A 144 -24.16 -24.33 30.21
N LYS A 145 -23.58 -23.33 30.90
CA LYS A 145 -23.67 -23.20 32.37
C LYS A 145 -25.02 -22.64 32.83
N THR A 146 -25.69 -21.86 31.99
CA THR A 146 -27.00 -21.26 32.31
C THR A 146 -28.19 -22.18 32.04
N ARG A 147 -27.95 -23.40 31.53
CA ARG A 147 -28.97 -24.38 31.16
C ARG A 147 -28.89 -25.62 32.05
#